data_AF-A0A0S7BSZ1-F1
#
_entry.id   AF-A0A0S7BSZ1-F1
#
_cell.length_a   1.000
_cell.length_b   1.000
_cell.length_c   1.000
_cell.angle_alpha   90.00
_cell.angle_beta   90.00
_cell.angle_gamma   90.00
#
_symmetry.space_group_name_H-M   'P 1'
#
loop_
_entity.id
_entity.type
_entity.pdbx_description
1 polymer ?
#
loop_
_entity_poly.entity_id
_entity_poly.type
_entity_poly.pdbx_seq_one_letter_code
_entity_poly.pdbx_strand_id
1 'polypeptide(L)'
;MPDPIPPRDIDAEQALLGSIMIAPYLFEDLVAIVKAEYFYRDSHRWIWEAMNHLLESEHQIDHVTLCNALNTSGKLKEIGGPAYITGLLNATPTSMHAESYAKIVREKAYKRKALEVATSLAQNAIQDKPLSDALQQMEEFFVSSSALSGVTERMVMTAEKLCLSEMGELTWILKDWIMAGGINLIAGMPAAGKSFLALDLAIGMASSGLAWDNQPVTQGKVLYHFLDGSYRGMRSRVLKLCHARGIQPPANLIFDFSPLNLKVTSEVLALRQRIHRLDASVVIFDVMAKFMPGADENSVAEISPMMNTLREIANQTGTTFILIHHLNKGGNPDLSYRVRGSSDILGSVDTAIVVAHENQHSAHSMRTIIPQKVRESLPPAQLQFQIESTEGSITLRFSEANASELERVPGQAELIFADILEYLQSLPAQEFRKNELISALQINSSARTIDRAFSKLNNDPRIRVTKRGSFNTYQWEEDTPAMPFP
;
A
#
# COMPACT_ATOMS: atom_id res chain seq x y z
N MET A 1 -4.71 -36.47 34.30
CA MET A 1 -5.08 -37.11 33.02
C MET A 1 -3.78 -37.61 32.39
N PRO A 2 -3.76 -38.76 31.70
CA PRO A 2 -2.58 -39.14 30.91
C PRO A 2 -2.24 -37.99 29.95
N ASP A 3 -0.95 -37.72 29.75
CA ASP A 3 -0.53 -36.66 28.82
C ASP A 3 -1.14 -36.93 27.45
N PRO A 4 -1.92 -35.99 26.88
CA PRO A 4 -2.57 -36.20 25.61
C PRO A 4 -1.50 -36.41 24.54
N ILE A 5 -1.64 -37.51 23.78
CA ILE A 5 -0.78 -37.79 22.64
C ILE A 5 -0.89 -36.59 21.68
N PRO A 6 0.23 -35.92 21.33
CA PRO A 6 0.19 -34.76 20.44
C PRO A 6 -0.50 -35.11 19.10
N PRO A 7 -1.30 -34.20 18.53
CA PRO A 7 -1.97 -34.42 17.25
C PRO A 7 -1.01 -34.89 16.15
N ARG A 8 -1.28 -36.08 15.59
CA ARG A 8 -0.44 -36.71 14.58
C ARG A 8 -1.27 -37.61 13.66
N ASP A 9 -0.74 -37.88 12.47
CA ASP A 9 -1.29 -38.84 11.52
C ASP A 9 -0.12 -39.50 10.78
N ILE A 10 0.36 -40.62 11.33
CA ILE A 10 1.56 -41.28 10.81
C ILE A 10 1.29 -41.89 9.44
N ASP A 11 0.07 -42.37 9.22
CA ASP A 11 -0.33 -43.00 7.96
C ASP A 11 -0.34 -41.95 6.85
N ALA A 12 -0.86 -40.74 7.12
CA ALA A 12 -0.78 -39.63 6.16
C ALA A 12 0.67 -39.18 5.89
N GLU A 13 1.54 -39.12 6.90
CA GLU A 13 2.96 -38.81 6.70
C GLU A 13 3.65 -39.86 5.81
N GLN A 14 3.40 -41.14 6.04
CA GLN A 14 3.97 -42.23 5.25
C GLN A 14 3.44 -42.22 3.81
N ALA A 15 2.13 -42.05 3.64
CA ALA A 15 1.48 -41.96 2.33
C ALA A 15 1.96 -40.74 1.52
N LEU A 16 2.21 -39.61 2.18
CA LEU A 16 2.77 -38.42 1.53
C LEU A 16 4.19 -38.67 1.00
N LEU A 17 5.09 -39.18 1.85
CA LEU A 17 6.48 -39.45 1.46
C LEU A 17 6.56 -40.51 0.35
N GLY A 18 5.77 -41.57 0.44
CA GLY A 18 5.71 -42.58 -0.61
C GLY A 18 5.09 -42.05 -1.91
N SER A 19 4.07 -41.17 -1.84
CA SER A 19 3.48 -40.52 -3.02
C SER A 19 4.53 -39.72 -3.81
N ILE A 20 5.39 -38.98 -3.10
CA ILE A 20 6.48 -38.21 -3.71
C ILE A 20 7.49 -39.14 -4.38
N MET A 21 7.86 -40.24 -3.76
CA MET A 21 8.78 -41.20 -4.38
C MET A 21 8.20 -41.90 -5.61
N ILE A 22 6.88 -42.09 -5.68
CA ILE A 22 6.18 -42.65 -6.84
C ILE A 22 6.06 -41.60 -7.96
N ALA A 23 5.79 -40.34 -7.59
CA ALA A 23 5.59 -39.23 -8.51
C ALA A 23 6.42 -38.01 -8.07
N PRO A 24 7.73 -37.99 -8.36
CA PRO A 24 8.66 -36.97 -7.86
C PRO A 24 8.32 -35.54 -8.29
N TYR A 25 7.70 -35.37 -9.46
CA TYR A 25 7.28 -34.06 -9.97
C TYR A 25 6.26 -33.35 -9.08
N LEU A 26 5.53 -34.07 -8.21
CA LEU A 26 4.60 -33.46 -7.26
C LEU A 26 5.32 -32.71 -6.14
N PHE A 27 6.61 -32.98 -5.91
CA PHE A 27 7.33 -32.43 -4.78
C PHE A 27 7.42 -30.91 -4.83
N GLU A 28 7.64 -30.33 -6.01
CA GLU A 28 7.72 -28.86 -6.21
C GLU A 28 6.46 -28.15 -5.71
N ASP A 29 5.28 -28.66 -6.04
CA ASP A 29 4.00 -28.11 -5.59
C ASP A 29 3.79 -28.32 -4.08
N LEU A 30 4.21 -29.47 -3.56
CA LEU A 30 3.98 -29.86 -2.16
C LEU A 30 4.87 -29.10 -1.18
N VAL A 31 6.04 -28.60 -1.59
CA VAL A 31 6.90 -27.73 -0.77
C VAL A 31 6.20 -26.42 -0.39
N ALA A 32 5.26 -25.94 -1.20
CA ALA A 32 4.44 -24.78 -0.85
C ALA A 32 3.43 -25.08 0.29
N ILE A 33 3.08 -26.35 0.50
CA ILE A 33 2.07 -26.79 1.46
C ILE A 33 2.72 -27.28 2.75
N VAL A 34 3.82 -28.03 2.66
CA VAL A 34 4.42 -28.77 3.78
C VAL A 34 5.88 -28.36 3.99
N LYS A 35 6.25 -28.14 5.26
CA LYS A 35 7.63 -27.96 5.70
C LYS A 35 8.12 -29.19 6.45
N ALA A 36 9.44 -29.40 6.50
CA ALA A 36 10.04 -30.51 7.26
C ALA A 36 9.53 -30.56 8.71
N GLU A 37 9.45 -29.43 9.39
CA GLU A 37 8.98 -29.30 10.78
C GLU A 37 7.54 -29.81 10.99
N TYR A 38 6.73 -29.90 9.93
CA TYR A 38 5.34 -30.33 10.00
C TYR A 38 5.18 -31.84 10.21
N PHE A 39 6.21 -32.63 9.97
CA PHE A 39 6.19 -34.04 10.31
C PHE A 39 6.31 -34.22 11.83
N TYR A 40 5.56 -35.18 12.37
CA TYR A 40 5.63 -35.55 13.78
C TYR A 40 6.87 -36.42 14.06
N ARG A 41 7.21 -37.34 13.15
CA ARG A 41 8.38 -38.21 13.30
C ARG A 41 9.63 -37.52 12.77
N ASP A 42 10.67 -37.48 13.59
CA ASP A 42 11.98 -36.96 13.16
C ASP A 42 12.54 -37.72 11.95
N SER A 43 12.30 -39.04 11.88
CA SER A 43 12.68 -39.83 10.70
C SER A 43 12.03 -39.32 9.41
N HIS A 44 10.78 -38.87 9.46
CA HIS A 44 10.08 -38.31 8.31
C HIS A 44 10.57 -36.88 7.99
N ARG A 45 10.92 -36.09 9.02
CA ARG A 45 11.56 -34.78 8.84
C ARG A 45 12.85 -34.91 8.04
N TRP A 46 13.73 -35.81 8.45
CA TRP A 46 15.01 -36.05 7.77
C TRP A 46 14.83 -36.55 6.34
N ILE A 47 13.80 -37.38 6.09
CA ILE A 47 13.47 -37.82 4.73
C ILE A 47 13.03 -36.63 3.88
N TRP A 48 12.16 -35.76 4.39
CA TRP A 48 11.73 -34.55 3.69
C TRP A 48 12.90 -33.60 3.41
N GLU A 49 13.77 -33.38 4.39
CA GLU A 49 14.99 -32.55 4.23
C GLU A 49 15.92 -33.12 3.15
N ALA A 50 16.09 -34.45 3.11
CA ALA A 50 16.86 -35.11 2.07
C ALA A 50 16.22 -34.96 0.68
N MET A 51 14.89 -35.03 0.57
CA MET A 51 14.16 -34.75 -0.69
C MET A 51 14.36 -33.30 -1.15
N ASN A 52 14.27 -32.32 -0.23
CA ASN A 52 14.57 -30.92 -0.51
C ASN A 52 16.00 -30.73 -1.03
N HIS A 53 16.99 -31.30 -0.36
CA HIS A 53 18.39 -31.20 -0.79
C HIS A 53 18.60 -31.81 -2.18
N LEU A 54 17.94 -32.92 -2.51
CA LEU A 54 18.00 -33.53 -3.84
C LEU A 54 17.40 -32.59 -4.90
N LEU A 55 16.24 -32.00 -4.62
CA LEU A 55 15.61 -31.01 -5.50
C LEU A 55 16.52 -29.79 -5.73
N GLU A 56 17.07 -29.21 -4.67
CA GLU A 56 17.99 -28.05 -4.73
C GLU A 56 19.28 -28.36 -5.50
N SER A 57 19.74 -29.61 -5.44
CA SER A 57 20.92 -30.09 -6.17
C SER A 57 20.60 -30.54 -7.59
N GLU A 58 19.38 -30.33 -8.09
CA GLU A 58 18.89 -30.79 -9.41
C GLU A 58 18.98 -32.32 -9.62
N HIS A 59 18.91 -33.11 -8.54
CA HIS A 59 18.87 -34.56 -8.60
C HIS A 59 17.44 -35.08 -8.50
N GLN A 60 17.12 -36.16 -9.23
CA GLN A 60 15.82 -36.80 -9.12
C GLN A 60 15.62 -37.45 -7.74
N ILE A 61 14.42 -37.33 -7.19
CA ILE A 61 14.02 -38.00 -5.96
C ILE A 61 13.53 -39.40 -6.32
N ASP A 62 14.34 -40.41 -6.03
CA ASP A 62 13.98 -41.82 -6.17
C ASP A 62 14.54 -42.62 -4.98
N HIS A 63 14.23 -43.91 -4.92
CA HIS A 63 14.67 -44.78 -3.83
C HIS A 63 16.20 -44.78 -3.64
N VAL A 64 16.98 -44.82 -4.72
CA VAL A 64 18.44 -44.93 -4.68
C VAL A 64 19.05 -43.60 -4.25
N THR A 65 18.64 -42.49 -4.88
CA THR A 65 19.16 -41.15 -4.58
C THR A 65 18.82 -40.73 -3.16
N LEU A 66 17.60 -41.03 -2.69
CA LEU A 66 17.16 -40.75 -1.33
C LEU A 66 17.93 -41.58 -0.30
N CYS A 67 18.14 -42.88 -0.56
CA CYS A 67 18.97 -43.70 0.31
C CYS A 67 20.41 -43.17 0.40
N ASN A 68 20.98 -42.72 -0.72
CA ASN A 68 22.34 -42.17 -0.74
C ASN A 68 22.42 -40.84 0.03
N ALA A 69 21.46 -39.93 -0.16
CA ALA A 69 21.38 -38.66 0.57
C ALA A 69 21.25 -38.88 2.09
N LEU A 70 20.40 -39.82 2.50
CA LEU A 70 20.22 -40.19 3.91
C LEU A 70 21.44 -40.92 4.49
N ASN A 71 22.17 -41.69 3.68
CA ASN A 71 23.40 -42.33 4.13
C ASN A 71 24.53 -41.32 4.32
N THR A 72 24.64 -40.35 3.40
CA THR A 72 25.63 -39.27 3.45
C THR A 72 25.42 -38.38 4.68
N SER A 73 24.17 -38.12 5.06
CA SER A 73 23.82 -37.40 6.29
C SER A 73 23.87 -38.26 7.57
N GLY A 74 24.23 -39.55 7.46
CA GLY A 74 24.29 -40.49 8.59
C GLY A 74 22.93 -40.93 9.14
N LYS A 75 21.81 -40.53 8.52
CA LYS A 75 20.44 -40.78 9.00
C LYS A 75 19.81 -42.08 8.51
N LEU A 76 20.33 -42.69 7.44
CA LEU A 76 19.75 -43.90 6.84
C LEU A 76 19.58 -45.06 7.85
N LYS A 77 20.58 -45.30 8.70
CA LYS A 77 20.50 -46.37 9.71
C LYS A 77 19.48 -46.03 10.81
N GLU A 78 19.40 -44.77 11.23
CA GLU A 78 18.49 -44.31 12.29
C GLU A 78 17.02 -44.47 11.90
N ILE A 79 16.69 -44.31 10.61
CA ILE A 79 15.30 -44.45 10.13
C ILE A 79 14.87 -45.90 9.86
N GLY A 80 15.75 -46.90 10.04
CA GLY A 80 15.47 -48.31 9.75
C GLY A 80 16.06 -48.84 8.44
N GLY A 81 16.95 -48.08 7.80
CA GLY A 81 17.67 -48.50 6.59
C GLY A 81 16.82 -48.44 5.31
N PRO A 82 17.36 -48.98 4.20
CA PRO A 82 16.67 -49.00 2.90
C PRO A 82 15.29 -49.69 2.94
N ALA A 83 15.12 -50.68 3.84
CA ALA A 83 13.85 -51.38 4.00
C ALA A 83 12.72 -50.45 4.45
N TYR A 84 13.01 -49.42 5.26
CA TYR A 84 12.00 -48.44 5.67
C TYR A 84 11.51 -47.59 4.50
N ILE A 85 12.44 -47.13 3.65
CA ILE A 85 12.15 -46.37 2.43
C ILE A 85 11.31 -47.20 1.46
N THR A 86 11.63 -48.49 1.30
CA THR A 86 10.78 -49.44 0.54
C THR A 86 9.39 -49.59 1.18
N GLY A 87 9.30 -49.59 2.52
CA GLY A 87 8.04 -49.61 3.25
C GLY A 87 7.14 -48.40 2.95
N LEU A 88 7.70 -47.20 2.80
CA LEU A 88 6.96 -45.98 2.47
C LEU A 88 6.29 -46.06 1.08
N LEU A 89 6.98 -46.65 0.10
CA LEU A 89 6.39 -46.92 -1.22
C LEU A 89 5.16 -47.81 -1.13
N ASN A 90 5.25 -48.87 -0.31
CA ASN A 90 4.15 -49.84 -0.15
C ASN A 90 2.98 -49.30 0.69
N ALA A 91 3.24 -48.31 1.55
CA ALA A 91 2.20 -47.67 2.38
C ALA A 91 1.32 -46.70 1.59
N THR A 92 1.67 -46.37 0.34
CA THR A 92 0.95 -45.40 -0.49
C THR A 92 0.08 -46.09 -1.52
N PRO A 93 -1.27 -46.04 -1.40
CA PRO A 93 -2.15 -46.70 -2.36
C PRO A 93 -2.12 -46.04 -3.76
N THR A 94 -2.05 -44.71 -3.80
CA THR A 94 -1.99 -43.91 -5.03
C THR A 94 -1.34 -42.56 -4.73
N SER A 95 -0.56 -42.03 -5.69
CA SER A 95 0.02 -40.68 -5.60
C SER A 95 -0.97 -39.56 -5.92
N MET A 96 -2.15 -39.86 -6.47
CA MET A 96 -3.17 -38.85 -6.83
C MET A 96 -3.71 -38.07 -5.63
N HIS A 97 -3.54 -38.58 -4.41
CA HIS A 97 -4.01 -37.94 -3.18
C HIS A 97 -2.89 -37.27 -2.37
N ALA A 98 -1.69 -37.10 -2.94
CA ALA A 98 -0.54 -36.51 -2.24
C ALA A 98 -0.88 -35.15 -1.60
N GLU A 99 -1.58 -34.27 -2.33
CA GLU A 99 -2.00 -32.96 -1.81
C GLU A 99 -2.96 -33.07 -0.61
N SER A 100 -3.85 -34.08 -0.62
CA SER A 100 -4.75 -34.33 0.50
C SER A 100 -4.00 -34.81 1.74
N TYR A 101 -3.03 -35.72 1.57
CA TYR A 101 -2.16 -36.15 2.68
C TYR A 101 -1.32 -34.98 3.22
N ALA A 102 -0.78 -34.13 2.34
CA ALA A 102 -0.07 -32.91 2.72
C ALA A 102 -0.93 -31.96 3.56
N LYS A 103 -2.20 -31.76 3.18
CA LYS A 103 -3.16 -30.97 3.96
C LYS A 103 -3.40 -31.56 5.35
N ILE A 104 -3.51 -32.89 5.47
CA ILE A 104 -3.65 -33.59 6.76
C ILE A 104 -2.40 -33.38 7.63
N VAL A 105 -1.21 -33.62 7.10
CA VAL A 105 0.07 -33.44 7.83
C VAL A 105 0.20 -32.00 8.33
N ARG A 106 -0.07 -31.02 7.46
CA ARG A 106 -0.09 -29.60 7.79
C ARG A 106 -1.08 -29.31 8.92
N GLU A 107 -2.33 -29.77 8.81
CA GLU A 107 -3.35 -29.55 9.84
C GLU A 107 -2.92 -30.10 11.21
N LYS A 108 -2.34 -31.31 11.25
CA LYS A 108 -1.82 -31.90 12.50
C LYS A 108 -0.67 -31.06 13.07
N ALA A 109 0.23 -30.55 12.24
CA ALA A 109 1.33 -29.69 12.68
C ALA A 109 0.83 -28.41 13.36
N TYR A 110 -0.15 -27.73 12.77
CA TYR A 110 -0.75 -26.55 13.40
C TYR A 110 -1.50 -26.87 14.69
N LYS A 111 -2.20 -28.00 14.76
CA LYS A 111 -2.83 -28.46 16.01
C LYS A 111 -1.78 -28.70 17.10
N ARG A 112 -0.60 -29.24 16.77
CA ARG A 112 0.53 -29.35 17.71
C ARG A 112 1.06 -27.99 18.14
N LYS A 113 1.24 -27.06 17.20
CA LYS A 113 1.74 -25.71 17.52
C LYS A 113 0.75 -24.94 18.40
N ALA A 114 -0.55 -25.07 18.14
CA ALA A 114 -1.60 -24.50 18.99
C ALA A 114 -1.51 -25.04 20.43
N LEU A 115 -1.29 -26.35 20.58
CA LEU A 115 -1.10 -26.98 21.90
C LEU A 115 0.15 -26.46 22.59
N GLU A 116 1.26 -26.28 21.86
CA GLU A 116 2.52 -25.72 22.37
C GLU A 116 2.32 -24.30 22.91
N VAL A 117 1.70 -23.41 22.11
CA VAL A 117 1.38 -22.03 22.51
C VAL A 117 0.45 -21.99 23.72
N ALA A 118 -0.61 -22.81 23.71
CA ALA A 118 -1.56 -22.88 24.83
C ALA A 118 -0.87 -23.37 26.12
N THR A 119 0.03 -24.35 26.00
CA THR A 119 0.78 -24.90 27.14
C THR A 119 1.78 -23.87 27.68
N SER A 120 2.49 -23.17 26.80
CA SER A 120 3.40 -22.06 27.14
C SER A 120 2.65 -20.95 27.90
N LEU A 121 1.48 -20.55 27.41
CA LEU A 121 0.62 -19.56 28.05
C LEU A 121 0.16 -20.02 29.45
N ALA A 122 -0.30 -21.26 29.56
CA ALA A 122 -0.74 -21.84 30.83
C ALA A 122 0.41 -21.92 31.84
N GLN A 123 1.61 -22.34 31.41
CA GLN A 123 2.79 -22.42 32.27
C GLN A 123 3.24 -21.04 32.75
N ASN A 124 3.27 -20.03 31.88
CA ASN A 124 3.62 -18.67 32.25
C ASN A 124 2.62 -18.08 33.26
N ALA A 125 1.32 -18.32 33.06
CA ALA A 125 0.28 -17.88 34.00
C ALA A 125 0.40 -18.57 35.37
N ILE A 126 0.69 -19.88 35.40
CA ILE A 126 0.89 -20.63 36.65
C ILE A 126 2.15 -20.15 37.39
N GLN A 127 3.21 -19.79 36.66
CA GLN A 127 4.49 -19.36 37.22
C GLN A 127 4.56 -17.85 37.49
N ASP A 128 3.46 -17.11 37.33
CA ASP A 128 3.37 -15.65 37.48
C ASP A 128 4.43 -14.88 36.67
N LYS A 129 4.76 -15.41 35.48
CA LYS A 129 5.70 -14.77 34.54
C LYS A 129 4.96 -13.77 33.65
N PRO A 130 5.64 -12.70 33.17
CA PRO A 130 5.08 -11.81 32.16
C PRO A 130 4.55 -12.60 30.96
N LEU A 131 3.33 -12.26 30.51
CA LEU A 131 2.70 -12.93 29.38
C LEU A 131 3.22 -12.44 28.02
N SER A 132 4.12 -11.45 27.98
CA SER A 132 4.64 -10.87 26.73
C SER A 132 5.16 -11.92 25.76
N ASP A 133 5.95 -12.86 26.25
CA ASP A 133 6.61 -13.87 25.41
C ASP A 133 5.60 -14.90 24.88
N ALA A 134 4.60 -15.25 25.70
CA ALA A 134 3.51 -16.14 25.29
C ALA A 134 2.57 -15.46 24.30
N LEU A 135 2.29 -14.17 24.49
CA LEU A 135 1.49 -13.37 23.55
C LEU A 135 2.22 -13.19 22.22
N GLN A 136 3.53 -12.98 22.23
CA GLN A 136 4.34 -12.94 21.00
C GLN A 136 4.28 -14.28 20.26
N GLN A 137 4.46 -15.42 20.95
CA GLN A 137 4.33 -16.76 20.33
C GLN A 137 2.92 -16.98 19.76
N MET A 138 1.90 -16.44 20.41
CA MET A 138 0.52 -16.50 19.95
C MET A 138 0.30 -15.64 18.70
N GLU A 139 0.87 -14.44 18.64
CA GLU A 139 0.87 -13.58 17.44
C GLU A 139 1.60 -14.24 16.27
N GLU A 140 2.80 -14.80 16.48
CA GLU A 140 3.55 -15.55 15.47
C GLU A 140 2.76 -16.78 14.98
N PHE A 141 2.06 -17.47 15.89
CA PHE A 141 1.15 -18.54 15.53
C PHE A 141 -0.04 -18.04 14.71
N PHE A 142 -0.66 -16.90 15.04
CA PHE A 142 -1.75 -16.32 14.24
C PHE A 142 -1.30 -15.88 12.85
N VAL A 143 -0.12 -15.27 12.74
CA VAL A 143 0.47 -14.89 11.45
C VAL A 143 0.77 -16.14 10.61
N SER A 144 1.40 -17.15 11.19
CA SER A 144 1.71 -18.40 10.47
C SER A 144 0.48 -19.25 10.16
N SER A 145 -0.58 -19.20 10.98
CA SER A 145 -1.86 -19.88 10.76
C SER A 145 -2.83 -19.09 9.89
N SER A 146 -2.57 -17.81 9.61
CA SER A 146 -3.32 -17.07 8.59
C SER A 146 -3.28 -17.78 7.22
N ALA A 147 -2.20 -18.53 6.96
CA ALA A 147 -2.04 -19.46 5.86
C ALA A 147 -3.06 -20.62 5.82
N LEU A 148 -3.56 -21.08 6.97
CA LEU A 148 -4.62 -22.09 7.06
C LEU A 148 -6.00 -21.53 6.69
N SER A 149 -6.24 -20.25 6.99
CA SER A 149 -7.46 -19.53 6.62
C SER A 149 -7.47 -19.05 5.16
N GLY A 150 -6.49 -19.45 4.35
CA GLY A 150 -6.38 -19.04 2.94
C GLY A 150 -5.84 -17.62 2.74
N VAL A 151 -5.35 -16.96 3.80
CA VAL A 151 -4.90 -15.56 3.73
C VAL A 151 -3.51 -15.42 3.09
N THR A 152 -2.76 -16.52 2.95
CA THR A 152 -1.43 -16.52 2.31
C THR A 152 -1.25 -17.58 1.23
N GLU A 153 -2.32 -18.10 0.62
CA GLU A 153 -2.14 -18.65 -0.72
C GLU A 153 -1.79 -17.46 -1.60
N ARG A 154 -0.56 -17.44 -2.14
CA ARG A 154 -0.23 -16.48 -3.19
C ARG A 154 -1.33 -16.62 -4.23
N MET A 155 -2.07 -15.53 -4.46
CA MET A 155 -3.19 -15.50 -5.38
C MET A 155 -2.65 -15.54 -6.81
N VAL A 156 -2.16 -16.70 -7.22
CA VAL A 156 -1.66 -16.98 -8.56
C VAL A 156 -2.82 -17.59 -9.33
N MET A 157 -3.20 -16.92 -10.40
CA MET A 157 -4.26 -17.36 -11.28
C MET A 157 -3.89 -17.08 -12.72
N THR A 158 -4.37 -17.93 -13.63
CA THR A 158 -4.33 -17.64 -15.06
C THR A 158 -5.24 -16.44 -15.36
N ALA A 159 -4.99 -15.75 -16.46
CA ALA A 159 -5.86 -14.66 -16.91
C ALA A 159 -7.32 -15.13 -17.07
N GLU A 160 -7.54 -16.37 -17.55
CA GLU A 160 -8.87 -16.98 -17.63
C GLU A 160 -9.54 -17.10 -16.26
N LYS A 161 -8.83 -17.65 -15.27
CA LYS A 161 -9.36 -17.79 -13.90
C LYS A 161 -9.59 -16.42 -13.23
N LEU A 162 -8.76 -15.42 -13.53
CA LEU A 162 -8.96 -14.04 -13.08
C LEU A 162 -10.26 -13.46 -13.65
N CYS A 163 -10.49 -13.57 -14.95
CA CYS A 163 -11.69 -13.04 -15.60
C CYS A 163 -12.98 -13.77 -15.18
N LEU A 164 -12.89 -15.05 -14.81
CA LEU A 164 -14.02 -15.84 -14.32
C LEU A 164 -14.21 -15.76 -12.81
N SER A 165 -13.34 -15.04 -12.08
CA SER A 165 -13.42 -14.94 -10.63
C SER A 165 -14.58 -14.03 -10.18
N GLU A 166 -15.05 -14.24 -8.95
CA GLU A 166 -16.10 -13.40 -8.34
C GLU A 166 -15.57 -12.03 -7.85
N MET A 167 -14.39 -11.59 -8.30
CA MET A 167 -13.73 -10.33 -7.91
C MET A 167 -14.53 -9.07 -8.30
N GLY A 168 -15.56 -9.22 -9.14
CA GLY A 168 -16.40 -8.12 -9.62
C GLY A 168 -15.69 -7.20 -10.61
N GLU A 169 -16.44 -6.24 -11.15
CA GLU A 169 -15.87 -5.20 -11.99
C GLU A 169 -15.26 -4.08 -11.16
N LEU A 170 -14.31 -3.35 -11.76
CA LEU A 170 -13.78 -2.14 -11.17
C LEU A 170 -14.89 -1.10 -10.99
N THR A 171 -15.08 -0.66 -9.76
CA THR A 171 -16.10 0.32 -9.39
C THR A 171 -15.49 1.59 -8.78
N TRP A 172 -16.31 2.62 -8.66
CA TRP A 172 -15.93 3.91 -8.11
C TRP A 172 -16.74 4.20 -6.84
N ILE A 173 -16.09 4.72 -5.81
CA ILE A 173 -16.81 5.36 -4.71
C ILE A 173 -17.38 6.69 -5.18
N LEU A 174 -16.56 7.48 -5.86
CA LEU A 174 -16.94 8.70 -6.55
C LEU A 174 -16.29 8.67 -7.93
N LYS A 175 -17.11 8.70 -8.98
CA LYS A 175 -16.69 8.47 -10.36
C LYS A 175 -15.50 9.35 -10.75
N ASP A 176 -14.42 8.74 -11.24
CA ASP A 176 -13.16 9.36 -11.68
C ASP A 176 -12.32 10.06 -10.60
N TRP A 177 -12.82 10.14 -9.36
CA TRP A 177 -12.13 10.77 -8.22
C TRP A 177 -11.58 9.77 -7.20
N ILE A 178 -12.40 8.80 -6.80
CA ILE A 178 -12.09 7.84 -5.73
C ILE A 178 -12.48 6.44 -6.20
N MET A 179 -11.47 5.60 -6.42
CA MET A 179 -11.64 4.22 -6.85
C MET A 179 -12.06 3.33 -5.68
N ALA A 180 -12.97 2.40 -5.90
CA ALA A 180 -13.36 1.43 -4.89
C ALA A 180 -12.37 0.25 -4.83
N GLY A 181 -12.25 -0.39 -3.67
CA GLY A 181 -11.42 -1.58 -3.48
C GLY A 181 -9.90 -1.35 -3.58
N GLY A 182 -9.45 -0.10 -3.42
CA GLY A 182 -8.04 0.30 -3.54
C GLY A 182 -7.61 1.33 -2.51
N ILE A 183 -6.46 1.97 -2.75
CA ILE A 183 -5.88 3.02 -1.91
C ILE A 183 -5.95 4.34 -2.66
N ASN A 184 -6.58 5.34 -2.06
CA ASN A 184 -6.78 6.68 -2.62
C ASN A 184 -6.10 7.73 -1.73
N LEU A 185 -5.59 8.80 -2.32
CA LEU A 185 -4.87 9.86 -1.61
C LEU A 185 -5.57 11.22 -1.75
N ILE A 186 -5.80 11.88 -0.62
CA ILE A 186 -6.17 13.30 -0.56
C ILE A 186 -5.01 14.08 0.07
N ALA A 187 -4.25 14.77 -0.78
CA ALA A 187 -3.06 15.51 -0.39
C ALA A 187 -3.28 17.03 -0.43
N GLY A 188 -2.43 17.79 0.25
CA GLY A 188 -2.49 19.26 0.24
C GLY A 188 -1.89 19.89 1.48
N MET A 189 -1.75 21.21 1.46
CA MET A 189 -1.19 21.97 2.59
C MET A 189 -1.97 21.76 3.89
N PRO A 190 -1.33 21.89 5.07
CA PRO A 190 -2.07 22.06 6.32
C PRO A 190 -3.13 23.16 6.19
N ALA A 191 -4.31 22.94 6.80
CA ALA A 191 -5.49 23.81 6.70
C ALA A 191 -6.10 24.00 5.28
N ALA A 192 -5.67 23.24 4.26
CA ALA A 192 -6.25 23.35 2.91
C ALA A 192 -7.71 22.90 2.79
N GLY A 193 -8.30 22.26 3.82
CA GLY A 193 -9.70 21.81 3.79
C GLY A 193 -9.90 20.31 3.50
N LYS A 194 -8.83 19.52 3.43
CA LYS A 194 -8.88 18.07 3.13
C LYS A 194 -9.83 17.28 4.04
N SER A 195 -9.74 17.46 5.36
CA SER A 195 -10.61 16.77 6.30
C SER A 195 -12.08 17.17 6.15
N PHE A 196 -12.37 18.40 5.70
CA PHE A 196 -13.75 18.78 5.36
C PHE A 196 -14.23 18.08 4.09
N LEU A 197 -13.40 18.04 3.06
CA LEU A 197 -13.70 17.37 1.80
C LEU A 197 -13.92 15.85 1.99
N ALA A 198 -13.05 15.21 2.78
CA ALA A 198 -13.16 13.79 3.13
C ALA A 198 -14.39 13.50 4.01
N LEU A 199 -14.70 14.37 4.97
CA LEU A 199 -15.87 14.21 5.81
C LEU A 199 -17.19 14.42 5.05
N ASP A 200 -17.23 15.35 4.10
CA ASP A 200 -18.37 15.56 3.20
C ASP A 200 -18.64 14.32 2.34
N LEU A 201 -17.58 13.70 1.80
CA LEU A 201 -17.67 12.42 1.11
C LEU A 201 -18.17 11.31 2.04
N ALA A 202 -17.56 11.16 3.22
CA ALA A 202 -17.93 10.14 4.20
C ALA A 202 -19.40 10.23 4.63
N ILE A 203 -19.91 11.45 4.85
CA ILE A 203 -21.32 11.69 5.16
C ILE A 203 -22.18 11.27 3.97
N GLY A 204 -21.81 11.65 2.74
CA GLY A 204 -22.55 11.26 1.52
C GLY A 204 -22.71 9.74 1.38
N MET A 205 -21.60 9.02 1.53
CA MET A 205 -21.57 7.56 1.48
C MET A 205 -22.39 6.90 2.58
N ALA A 206 -22.33 7.44 3.80
CA ALA A 206 -23.04 6.88 4.95
C ALA A 206 -24.53 7.29 5.01
N SER A 207 -24.99 8.21 4.15
CA SER A 207 -26.35 8.75 4.18
C SER A 207 -27.03 8.80 2.80
N SER A 208 -26.96 9.92 2.08
CA SER A 208 -27.76 10.23 0.90
C SER A 208 -27.32 9.57 -0.39
N GLY A 209 -26.11 8.98 -0.43
CA GLY A 209 -25.49 8.55 -1.68
C GLY A 209 -25.07 9.71 -2.57
N LEU A 210 -24.91 10.92 -2.01
CA LEU A 210 -24.51 12.13 -2.72
C LEU A 210 -23.36 12.86 -1.99
N ALA A 211 -22.34 13.27 -2.73
CA ALA A 211 -21.23 14.10 -2.24
C ALA A 211 -20.68 14.99 -3.36
N TRP A 212 -19.87 16.00 -3.00
CA TRP A 212 -19.13 16.85 -3.96
C TRP A 212 -20.00 17.36 -5.12
N ASP A 213 -20.88 18.32 -4.82
CA ASP A 213 -21.85 18.89 -5.77
C ASP A 213 -22.97 17.93 -6.22
N ASN A 214 -23.53 17.16 -5.27
CA ASN A 214 -24.58 16.17 -5.55
C ASN A 214 -24.17 15.10 -6.58
N GLN A 215 -22.88 14.81 -6.68
CA GLN A 215 -22.42 13.66 -7.46
C GLN A 215 -22.81 12.36 -6.75
N PRO A 216 -23.25 11.33 -7.50
CA PRO A 216 -23.60 10.05 -6.93
C PRO A 216 -22.36 9.37 -6.35
N VAL A 217 -22.50 8.85 -5.14
CA VAL A 217 -21.48 8.05 -4.47
C VAL A 217 -22.03 6.70 -4.04
N THR A 218 -21.16 5.70 -4.08
CA THR A 218 -21.49 4.35 -3.59
C THR A 218 -21.75 4.40 -2.08
N GLN A 219 -22.92 3.97 -1.65
CA GLN A 219 -23.29 3.96 -0.23
C GLN A 219 -22.64 2.78 0.50
N GLY A 220 -22.31 2.98 1.78
CA GLY A 220 -21.73 1.94 2.61
C GLY A 220 -21.37 2.43 4.00
N LYS A 221 -20.83 1.51 4.82
CA LYS A 221 -20.33 1.85 6.16
C LYS A 221 -18.92 2.42 6.07
N VAL A 222 -18.73 3.59 6.64
CA VAL A 222 -17.47 4.32 6.62
C VAL A 222 -16.85 4.31 8.01
N LEU A 223 -15.65 3.76 8.13
CA LEU A 223 -14.81 3.87 9.32
C LEU A 223 -13.88 5.08 9.16
N TYR A 224 -14.18 6.17 9.86
CA TYR A 224 -13.38 7.39 9.87
C TYR A 224 -12.41 7.36 11.05
N HIS A 225 -11.13 7.10 10.78
CA HIS A 225 -10.08 7.06 11.78
C HIS A 225 -9.40 8.42 11.92
N PHE A 226 -9.63 9.09 13.05
CA PHE A 226 -9.20 10.46 13.29
C PHE A 226 -8.28 10.56 14.50
N LEU A 227 -7.02 10.93 14.26
CA LEU A 227 -6.01 11.12 15.31
C LEU A 227 -5.45 12.55 15.37
N ASP A 228 -5.92 13.44 14.49
CA ASP A 228 -5.37 14.80 14.37
C ASP A 228 -6.34 15.91 14.83
N GLY A 229 -6.66 15.91 16.13
CA GLY A 229 -7.41 16.99 16.77
C GLY A 229 -8.33 16.54 17.91
N SER A 230 -9.26 17.40 18.32
CA SER A 230 -10.17 17.11 19.44
C SER A 230 -11.46 16.42 19.01
N TYR A 231 -11.95 15.49 19.85
CA TYR A 231 -13.23 14.80 19.64
C TYR A 231 -14.41 15.79 19.58
N ARG A 232 -14.36 16.85 20.40
CA ARG A 232 -15.36 17.92 20.39
C ARG A 232 -15.36 18.68 19.05
N GLY A 233 -14.18 18.92 18.48
CA GLY A 233 -14.03 19.52 17.16
C GLY A 233 -14.62 18.67 16.06
N MET A 234 -14.32 17.36 16.05
CA MET A 234 -14.89 16.43 15.06
C MET A 234 -16.42 16.36 15.19
N ARG A 235 -16.94 16.19 16.41
CA ARG A 235 -18.39 16.19 16.68
C ARG A 235 -19.06 17.46 16.15
N SER A 236 -18.45 18.62 16.38
CA SER A 236 -18.97 19.90 15.89
C SER A 236 -19.03 19.93 14.35
N ARG A 237 -17.97 19.48 13.66
CA ARG A 237 -17.95 19.42 12.18
C ARG A 237 -19.05 18.51 11.62
N VAL A 238 -19.19 17.30 12.18
CA VAL A 238 -20.23 16.34 11.75
C VAL A 238 -21.62 16.94 11.88
N LEU A 239 -21.94 17.51 13.05
CA LEU A 239 -23.25 18.13 13.28
C LEU A 239 -23.52 19.27 12.31
N LYS A 240 -22.55 20.16 12.11
CA LYS A 240 -22.71 21.33 11.24
C LYS A 240 -22.84 20.96 9.76
N LEU A 241 -22.10 19.97 9.27
CA LEU A 241 -22.20 19.45 7.90
C LEU A 241 -23.53 18.71 7.68
N CYS A 242 -23.95 17.86 8.64
CA CYS A 242 -25.22 17.15 8.54
C CYS A 242 -26.41 18.12 8.59
N HIS A 243 -26.36 19.13 9.47
CA HIS A 243 -27.36 20.19 9.53
C HIS A 243 -27.47 20.97 8.22
N ALA A 244 -26.33 21.33 7.60
CA ALA A 244 -26.32 21.99 6.29
C ALA A 244 -26.99 21.15 5.18
N ARG A 245 -26.85 19.82 5.27
CA ARG A 245 -27.47 18.86 4.35
C ARG A 245 -28.92 18.51 4.72
N GLY A 246 -29.46 19.01 5.83
CA GLY A 246 -30.80 18.67 6.31
C GLY A 246 -30.96 17.23 6.78
N ILE A 247 -29.86 16.56 7.17
CA ILE A 247 -29.86 15.16 7.61
C ILE A 247 -29.41 15.04 9.06
N GLN A 248 -29.77 13.91 9.69
CA GLN A 248 -29.17 13.52 10.97
C GLN A 248 -27.80 12.86 10.74
N PRO A 249 -26.87 12.93 11.71
CA PRO A 249 -25.62 12.20 11.65
C PRO A 249 -25.87 10.70 11.37
N PRO A 250 -25.32 10.15 10.26
CA PRO A 250 -25.63 8.78 9.87
C PRO A 250 -24.98 7.74 10.77
N ALA A 251 -25.73 6.71 11.15
CA ALA A 251 -25.22 5.60 11.96
C ALA A 251 -24.13 4.77 11.25
N ASN A 252 -24.12 4.79 9.92
CA ASN A 252 -23.13 4.11 9.08
C ASN A 252 -21.78 4.86 9.00
N LEU A 253 -21.68 6.08 9.57
CA LEU A 253 -20.42 6.79 9.71
C LEU A 253 -19.87 6.57 11.13
N ILE A 254 -18.88 5.71 11.23
CA ILE A 254 -18.32 5.24 12.50
C ILE A 254 -16.98 5.92 12.70
N PHE A 255 -16.78 6.54 13.86
CA PHE A 255 -15.52 7.19 14.19
C PHE A 255 -14.65 6.30 15.07
N ASP A 256 -13.36 6.25 14.72
CA ASP A 256 -12.33 5.62 15.50
C ASP A 256 -11.30 6.64 15.95
N PHE A 257 -11.08 6.70 17.26
CA PHE A 257 -10.16 7.61 17.92
C PHE A 257 -9.03 6.86 18.67
N SER A 258 -8.96 5.53 18.53
CA SER A 258 -7.97 4.70 19.20
C SER A 258 -6.58 4.88 18.57
N PRO A 259 -5.48 4.92 19.35
CA PRO A 259 -4.14 4.90 18.76
C PRO A 259 -3.97 3.70 17.81
N LEU A 260 -3.33 3.93 16.67
CA LEU A 260 -3.04 2.90 15.68
C LEU A 260 -1.69 3.20 15.02
N ASN A 261 -0.85 2.18 14.90
CA ASN A 261 0.45 2.16 14.26
C ASN A 261 0.50 1.04 13.23
N LEU A 262 0.48 1.42 11.96
CA LEU A 262 0.48 0.49 10.83
C LEU A 262 1.82 -0.25 10.65
N LYS A 263 2.84 0.07 11.44
CA LYS A 263 4.11 -0.69 11.50
C LYS A 263 4.03 -1.90 12.45
N VAL A 264 3.01 -1.98 13.29
CA VAL A 264 2.86 -3.03 14.31
C VAL A 264 1.86 -4.07 13.84
N THR A 265 2.31 -5.31 13.65
CA THR A 265 1.51 -6.41 13.09
C THR A 265 0.22 -6.66 13.88
N SER A 266 0.28 -6.66 15.22
CA SER A 266 -0.89 -6.91 16.07
C SER A 266 -1.95 -5.81 15.95
N GLU A 267 -1.53 -4.56 15.76
CA GLU A 267 -2.43 -3.43 15.52
C GLU A 267 -3.08 -3.49 14.13
N VAL A 268 -2.31 -3.92 13.12
CA VAL A 268 -2.86 -4.20 11.78
C VAL A 268 -3.89 -5.33 11.83
N LEU A 269 -3.64 -6.40 12.58
CA LEU A 269 -4.61 -7.48 12.78
C LEU A 269 -5.88 -6.98 13.48
N ALA A 270 -5.74 -6.11 14.48
CA ALA A 270 -6.88 -5.48 15.16
C ALA A 270 -7.69 -4.60 14.20
N LEU A 271 -7.03 -3.83 13.32
CA LEU A 271 -7.68 -3.08 12.26
C LEU A 271 -8.46 -4.00 11.31
N ARG A 272 -7.85 -5.10 10.84
CA ARG A 272 -8.51 -6.09 9.97
C ARG A 272 -9.76 -6.67 10.62
N GLN A 273 -9.67 -7.06 11.89
CA GLN A 273 -10.82 -7.58 12.64
C GLN A 273 -11.91 -6.52 12.81
N ARG A 274 -11.53 -5.25 13.01
CA ARG A 274 -12.46 -4.13 13.13
C ARG A 274 -13.19 -3.87 11.82
N ILE A 275 -12.48 -3.85 10.69
CA ILE A 275 -13.07 -3.71 9.35
C ILE A 275 -14.10 -4.82 9.11
N HIS A 276 -13.72 -6.08 9.37
CA HIS A 276 -14.61 -7.22 9.20
C HIS A 276 -15.83 -7.16 10.13
N ARG A 277 -15.62 -6.86 11.43
CA ARG A 277 -16.71 -6.80 12.42
C ARG A 277 -17.71 -5.70 12.13
N LEU A 278 -17.23 -4.54 11.67
CA LEU A 278 -18.09 -3.42 11.31
C LEU A 278 -18.68 -3.59 9.92
N ASP A 279 -18.10 -4.47 9.09
CA ASP A 279 -18.42 -4.61 7.67
C ASP A 279 -18.25 -3.23 6.97
N ALA A 280 -17.07 -2.63 7.23
CA ALA A 280 -16.72 -1.31 6.73
C ALA A 280 -16.28 -1.40 5.26
N SER A 281 -16.99 -0.73 4.37
CA SER A 281 -16.63 -0.67 2.94
C SER A 281 -15.51 0.33 2.67
N VAL A 282 -15.37 1.35 3.52
CA VAL A 282 -14.35 2.40 3.40
C VAL A 282 -13.70 2.71 4.74
N VAL A 283 -12.39 2.89 4.73
CA VAL A 283 -11.60 3.37 5.88
C VAL A 283 -10.88 4.66 5.49
N ILE A 284 -11.08 5.73 6.26
CA ILE A 284 -10.44 7.03 6.06
C ILE A 284 -9.42 7.25 7.18
N PHE A 285 -8.16 7.53 6.82
CA PHE A 285 -7.08 7.84 7.76
C PHE A 285 -6.77 9.35 7.75
N ASP A 286 -7.14 10.06 8.82
CA ASP A 286 -6.98 11.51 8.99
C ASP A 286 -6.07 11.83 10.20
N VAL A 287 -4.78 12.07 10.03
CA VAL A 287 -3.96 12.07 8.79
C VAL A 287 -2.94 10.93 8.80
N MET A 288 -2.54 10.46 7.62
CA MET A 288 -1.66 9.29 7.41
C MET A 288 -0.43 9.28 8.34
N ALA A 289 0.25 10.41 8.50
CA ALA A 289 1.44 10.56 9.34
C ALA A 289 1.23 10.13 10.81
N LYS A 290 0.01 10.28 11.35
CA LYS A 290 -0.32 9.89 12.73
C LYS A 290 -0.36 8.37 12.93
N PHE A 291 -0.54 7.63 11.84
CA PHE A 291 -0.63 6.17 11.85
C PHE A 291 0.74 5.49 11.66
N MET A 292 1.80 6.28 11.54
CA MET A 292 3.18 5.82 11.44
C MET A 292 4.12 6.69 12.30
N PRO A 293 3.93 6.71 13.62
CA PRO A 293 4.71 7.58 14.49
C PRO A 293 6.21 7.29 14.36
N GLY A 294 6.97 8.35 14.07
CA GLY A 294 8.43 8.29 13.93
C GLY A 294 8.94 7.79 12.58
N ALA A 295 8.07 7.54 11.60
CA ALA A 295 8.50 7.18 10.25
C ALA A 295 8.86 8.40 9.41
N ASP A 296 9.89 8.26 8.56
CA ASP A 296 10.15 9.23 7.51
C ASP A 296 9.22 8.98 6.31
N GLU A 297 8.29 9.92 6.07
CA GLU A 297 7.35 9.85 4.96
C GLU A 297 8.01 9.93 3.57
N ASN A 298 9.28 10.35 3.51
CA ASN A 298 10.07 10.34 2.27
C ASN A 298 10.89 9.04 2.11
N SER A 299 10.87 8.15 3.10
CA SER A 299 11.58 6.88 3.05
C SER A 299 10.71 5.79 2.46
N VAL A 300 11.09 5.33 1.26
CA VAL A 300 10.46 4.19 0.56
C VAL A 300 10.44 2.95 1.45
N ALA A 301 11.53 2.70 2.18
CA ALA A 301 11.66 1.55 3.07
C ALA A 301 10.66 1.57 4.22
N GLU A 302 10.22 2.76 4.66
CA GLU A 302 9.25 2.89 5.74
C GLU A 302 7.80 2.93 5.24
N ILE A 303 7.55 3.56 4.09
CA ILE A 303 6.20 3.72 3.54
C ILE A 303 5.71 2.46 2.80
N SER A 304 6.58 1.79 2.04
CA SER A 304 6.18 0.65 1.19
C SER A 304 5.56 -0.50 1.99
N PRO A 305 6.08 -0.92 3.16
CA PRO A 305 5.46 -1.97 3.95
C PRO A 305 4.02 -1.65 4.37
N MET A 306 3.75 -0.39 4.73
CA MET A 306 2.41 0.07 5.09
C MET A 306 1.47 0.04 3.88
N MET A 307 1.92 0.57 2.73
CA MET A 307 1.13 0.57 1.50
C MET A 307 0.80 -0.86 1.03
N ASN A 308 1.78 -1.77 1.10
CA ASN A 308 1.59 -3.18 0.77
C ASN A 308 0.58 -3.85 1.71
N THR A 309 0.67 -3.57 3.00
CA THR A 309 -0.28 -4.08 4.01
C THR A 309 -1.70 -3.61 3.73
N LEU A 310 -1.89 -2.31 3.50
CA LEU A 310 -3.22 -1.77 3.15
C LEU A 310 -3.74 -2.35 1.83
N ARG A 311 -2.87 -2.55 0.84
CA ARG A 311 -3.25 -3.13 -0.46
C ARG A 311 -3.66 -4.59 -0.33
N GLU A 312 -2.95 -5.36 0.49
CA GLU A 312 -3.34 -6.75 0.78
C GLU A 312 -4.73 -6.80 1.41
N ILE A 313 -4.99 -5.93 2.40
CA ILE A 313 -6.32 -5.85 3.04
C ILE A 313 -7.38 -5.45 2.01
N ALA A 314 -7.11 -4.45 1.16
CA ALA A 314 -8.03 -4.01 0.12
C ALA A 314 -8.37 -5.15 -0.85
N ASN A 315 -7.36 -5.85 -1.36
CA ASN A 315 -7.53 -6.96 -2.30
C ASN A 315 -8.31 -8.14 -1.71
N GLN A 316 -8.14 -8.41 -0.41
CA GLN A 316 -8.82 -9.54 0.26
C GLN A 316 -10.25 -9.21 0.70
N THR A 317 -10.55 -7.95 0.99
CA THR A 317 -11.83 -7.55 1.62
C THR A 317 -12.70 -6.67 0.72
N GLY A 318 -12.17 -6.14 -0.38
CA GLY A 318 -12.81 -5.09 -1.17
C GLY A 318 -12.88 -3.72 -0.48
N THR A 319 -12.26 -3.58 0.70
CA THR A 319 -12.27 -2.33 1.47
C THR A 319 -11.51 -1.23 0.71
N THR A 320 -12.09 -0.04 0.64
CA THR A 320 -11.43 1.13 0.07
C THR A 320 -10.71 1.93 1.17
N PHE A 321 -9.45 2.28 0.94
CA PHE A 321 -8.69 3.15 1.83
C PHE A 321 -8.59 4.56 1.25
N ILE A 322 -8.79 5.57 2.10
CA ILE A 322 -8.58 6.99 1.76
C ILE A 322 -7.57 7.57 2.76
N LEU A 323 -6.42 7.97 2.26
CA LEU A 323 -5.32 8.53 3.05
C LEU A 323 -5.31 10.05 2.94
N ILE A 324 -5.41 10.76 4.06
CA ILE A 324 -5.22 12.21 4.09
C ILE A 324 -3.76 12.52 4.40
N HIS A 325 -3.09 13.27 3.53
CA HIS A 325 -1.65 13.53 3.64
C HIS A 325 -1.32 15.03 3.52
N HIS A 326 -0.29 15.47 4.26
CA HIS A 326 0.18 16.85 4.25
C HIS A 326 1.40 17.01 3.35
N LEU A 327 1.36 17.97 2.44
CA LEU A 327 2.53 18.28 1.60
C LEU A 327 3.58 19.12 2.34
N ASN A 328 4.86 18.78 2.20
CA ASN A 328 6.01 19.45 2.83
C ASN A 328 6.27 20.85 2.30
N LYS A 329 6.43 21.87 3.17
CA LYS A 329 6.50 23.31 2.83
C LYS A 329 7.68 23.76 1.92
N GLY A 330 8.54 22.86 1.44
CA GLY A 330 9.80 23.21 0.75
C GLY A 330 9.71 23.36 -0.78
N GLY A 331 10.37 24.40 -1.29
CA GLY A 331 11.02 24.43 -2.62
C GLY A 331 10.21 25.00 -3.80
N ASN A 332 9.13 24.33 -4.20
CA ASN A 332 8.47 24.60 -5.49
C ASN A 332 7.05 25.16 -5.30
N PRO A 333 6.70 26.33 -5.90
CA PRO A 333 5.34 26.87 -5.84
C PRO A 333 4.29 25.98 -6.54
N ASP A 334 4.72 25.05 -7.39
CA ASP A 334 3.82 24.09 -8.02
C ASP A 334 3.47 22.93 -7.10
N LEU A 335 2.19 22.86 -6.73
CA LEU A 335 1.65 21.82 -5.85
C LEU A 335 1.71 20.43 -6.51
N SER A 336 1.69 20.33 -7.83
CA SER A 336 1.82 19.06 -8.56
C SER A 336 3.22 18.45 -8.37
N TYR A 337 4.27 19.27 -8.45
CA TYR A 337 5.66 18.85 -8.20
C TYR A 337 5.93 18.50 -6.73
N ARG A 338 5.20 19.08 -5.79
CA ARG A 338 5.34 18.74 -4.36
C ARG A 338 4.76 17.38 -4.01
N VAL A 339 3.77 16.90 -4.74
CA VAL A 339 3.34 15.51 -4.63
C VAL A 339 4.33 14.56 -5.31
N ARG A 340 5.03 15.01 -6.36
CA ARG A 340 6.14 14.26 -6.98
C ARG A 340 7.35 14.07 -6.04
N GLY A 341 7.54 14.94 -5.03
CA GLY A 341 8.52 14.74 -3.96
C GLY A 341 8.23 13.55 -3.04
N SER A 342 7.02 12.98 -3.16
CA SER A 342 6.59 11.72 -2.55
C SER A 342 6.22 10.73 -3.66
N SER A 343 7.11 10.56 -4.63
CA SER A 343 6.92 9.71 -5.82
C SER A 343 6.46 8.29 -5.46
N ASP A 344 6.91 7.76 -4.33
CA ASP A 344 6.60 6.39 -3.90
C ASP A 344 5.19 6.26 -3.29
N ILE A 345 4.75 7.30 -2.57
CA ILE A 345 3.35 7.39 -2.11
C ILE A 345 2.44 7.48 -3.33
N LEU A 346 2.74 8.37 -4.29
CA LEU A 346 1.99 8.47 -5.54
C LEU A 346 2.04 7.16 -6.34
N GLY A 347 3.18 6.49 -6.38
CA GLY A 347 3.36 5.19 -7.01
C GLY A 347 2.41 4.15 -6.44
N SER A 348 2.21 4.14 -5.12
CA SER A 348 1.47 3.09 -4.41
C SER A 348 -0.05 3.24 -4.39
N VAL A 349 -0.59 4.42 -4.75
CA VAL A 349 -2.04 4.70 -4.75
C VAL A 349 -2.67 4.54 -6.12
N ASP A 350 -3.99 4.35 -6.14
CA ASP A 350 -4.81 4.20 -7.34
C ASP A 350 -5.32 5.54 -7.86
N THR A 351 -5.81 6.39 -6.96
CA THR A 351 -6.08 7.79 -7.25
C THR A 351 -5.34 8.71 -6.28
N ALA A 352 -4.98 9.89 -6.77
CA ALA A 352 -4.42 10.96 -5.94
C ALA A 352 -4.99 12.29 -6.37
N ILE A 353 -5.50 13.04 -5.40
CA ILE A 353 -6.00 14.41 -5.58
C ILE A 353 -5.28 15.37 -4.66
N VAL A 354 -5.12 16.60 -5.13
CA VAL A 354 -4.52 17.70 -4.37
C VAL A 354 -5.54 18.78 -4.12
N VAL A 355 -5.68 19.16 -2.85
CA VAL A 355 -6.45 20.34 -2.47
C VAL A 355 -5.51 21.54 -2.39
N ALA A 356 -5.59 22.40 -3.40
CA ALA A 356 -4.90 23.67 -3.49
C ALA A 356 -5.75 24.80 -2.89
N HIS A 357 -5.09 25.80 -2.32
CA HIS A 357 -5.75 26.94 -1.69
C HIS A 357 -5.26 28.22 -2.38
N GLU A 358 -6.15 28.94 -3.06
CA GLU A 358 -5.74 30.05 -3.94
C GLU A 358 -5.15 31.23 -3.17
N ASN A 359 -5.68 31.55 -1.98
CA ASN A 359 -5.21 32.68 -1.17
C ASN A 359 -5.26 32.35 0.33
N GLN A 360 -4.11 32.16 0.97
CA GLN A 360 -4.00 31.78 2.40
C GLN A 360 -4.55 32.83 3.40
N HIS A 361 -4.98 34.01 2.93
CA HIS A 361 -5.30 35.15 3.78
C HIS A 361 -6.81 35.41 4.01
N SER A 362 -7.74 34.65 3.38
CA SER A 362 -9.18 34.80 3.65
C SER A 362 -9.86 33.47 3.97
N ALA A 363 -10.81 33.50 4.92
CA ALA A 363 -11.61 32.32 5.29
C ALA A 363 -12.55 31.86 4.15
N HIS A 364 -12.95 32.78 3.27
CA HIS A 364 -13.78 32.56 2.08
C HIS A 364 -12.98 32.29 0.80
N SER A 365 -11.72 31.90 0.94
CA SER A 365 -10.86 31.61 -0.21
C SER A 365 -11.31 30.35 -0.93
N MET A 366 -11.26 30.42 -2.27
CA MET A 366 -11.50 29.29 -3.14
C MET A 366 -10.40 28.24 -2.97
N ARG A 367 -10.82 26.97 -3.01
CA ARG A 367 -9.94 25.81 -3.03
C ARG A 367 -10.17 25.06 -4.33
N THR A 368 -9.10 24.51 -4.89
CA THR A 368 -9.16 23.76 -6.14
C THR A 368 -8.74 22.33 -5.85
N ILE A 369 -9.56 21.38 -6.28
CA ILE A 369 -9.30 19.95 -6.28
C ILE A 369 -8.67 19.60 -7.62
N ILE A 370 -7.39 19.25 -7.57
CA ILE A 370 -6.57 18.99 -8.75
C ILE A 370 -6.26 17.49 -8.78
N PRO A 371 -6.77 16.73 -9.78
CA PRO A 371 -6.39 15.34 -9.93
C PRO A 371 -4.88 15.27 -10.29
N GLN A 372 -4.16 14.39 -9.62
CA GLN A 372 -2.73 14.13 -9.85
C GLN A 372 -2.48 12.75 -10.44
N LYS A 373 -3.31 11.77 -10.09
CA LYS A 373 -3.21 10.39 -10.56
C LYS A 373 -4.58 9.74 -10.60
N VAL A 374 -4.85 8.99 -11.66
CA VAL A 374 -5.99 8.09 -11.80
C VAL A 374 -5.51 6.88 -12.61
N ARG A 375 -5.71 5.65 -12.11
CA ARG A 375 -5.16 4.44 -12.76
C ARG A 375 -6.00 3.87 -13.91
N GLU A 376 -7.27 4.26 -14.06
CA GLU A 376 -8.22 3.53 -14.91
C GLU A 376 -9.14 4.46 -15.76
N SER A 377 -8.87 5.77 -15.74
CA SER A 377 -9.60 6.74 -16.54
C SER A 377 -8.75 7.98 -16.81
N LEU A 378 -9.23 8.84 -17.71
CA LEU A 378 -8.67 10.16 -17.87
C LEU A 378 -8.96 11.02 -16.63
N PRO A 379 -8.03 11.88 -16.19
CA PRO A 379 -8.27 12.76 -15.06
C PRO A 379 -9.52 13.63 -15.30
N PRO A 380 -10.41 13.77 -14.30
CA PRO A 380 -11.58 14.63 -14.42
C PRO A 380 -11.17 16.11 -14.51
N ALA A 381 -12.11 16.97 -14.93
CA ALA A 381 -11.92 18.41 -14.83
C ALA A 381 -11.73 18.84 -13.38
N GLN A 382 -10.97 19.92 -13.15
CA GLN A 382 -10.75 20.43 -11.80
C GLN A 382 -12.08 20.92 -11.20
N LEU A 383 -12.30 20.59 -9.94
CA LEU A 383 -13.43 21.09 -9.17
C LEU A 383 -12.94 22.13 -8.18
N GLN A 384 -13.71 23.19 -8.00
CA GLN A 384 -13.46 24.18 -6.97
C GLN A 384 -14.47 24.05 -5.84
N PHE A 385 -14.06 24.43 -4.63
CA PHE A 385 -14.99 24.55 -3.52
C PHE A 385 -14.61 25.64 -2.51
N GLN A 386 -15.63 26.17 -1.85
CA GLN A 386 -15.49 27.06 -0.69
C GLN A 386 -16.10 26.43 0.55
N ILE A 387 -15.49 26.71 1.70
CA ILE A 387 -16.02 26.33 3.00
C ILE A 387 -16.75 27.54 3.57
N GLU A 388 -18.08 27.48 3.63
CA GLU A 388 -18.90 28.47 4.30
C GLU A 388 -19.25 27.98 5.69
N SER A 389 -18.77 28.68 6.73
CA SER A 389 -19.11 28.35 8.12
C SER A 389 -19.98 29.46 8.71
N THR A 390 -21.14 29.07 9.22
CA THR A 390 -21.98 29.89 10.09
C THR A 390 -21.92 29.38 11.54
N GLU A 391 -22.65 30.03 12.44
CA GLU A 391 -22.74 29.60 13.84
C GLU A 391 -23.25 28.15 13.96
N GLY A 392 -24.23 27.76 13.14
CA GLY A 392 -24.90 26.46 13.19
C GLY A 392 -24.62 25.49 12.03
N SER A 393 -24.01 25.94 10.93
CA SER A 393 -23.79 25.10 9.74
C SER A 393 -22.39 25.26 9.14
N ILE A 394 -21.93 24.22 8.45
CA ILE A 394 -20.75 24.25 7.59
C ILE A 394 -21.22 23.66 6.26
N THR A 395 -21.04 24.42 5.18
CA THR A 395 -21.42 24.01 3.83
C THR A 395 -20.19 24.04 2.94
N LEU A 396 -20.02 23.00 2.12
CA LEU A 396 -19.08 23.01 1.01
C LEU A 396 -19.85 23.41 -0.25
N ARG A 397 -19.56 24.59 -0.80
CA ARG A 397 -20.11 24.99 -2.09
C ARG A 397 -19.11 24.67 -3.18
N PHE A 398 -19.53 23.85 -4.13
CA PHE A 398 -18.72 23.45 -5.27
C PHE A 398 -19.05 24.32 -6.48
N SER A 399 -18.08 24.46 -7.38
CA SER A 399 -18.26 25.06 -8.70
C SER A 399 -17.31 24.38 -9.68
N GLU A 400 -17.70 24.29 -10.94
CA GLU A 400 -16.75 23.96 -11.99
C GLU A 400 -15.68 25.05 -12.06
N ALA A 401 -14.42 24.65 -12.26
CA ALA A 401 -13.38 25.62 -12.50
C ALA A 401 -13.58 26.19 -13.92
N ASN A 402 -13.85 27.49 -14.03
CA ASN A 402 -14.04 28.15 -15.32
C ASN A 402 -12.80 27.90 -16.21
N ALA A 403 -13.00 27.27 -17.38
CA ALA A 403 -11.94 27.05 -18.36
C ALA A 403 -11.23 28.36 -18.78
N SER A 404 -11.90 29.51 -18.62
CA SER A 404 -11.36 30.84 -18.93
C SER A 404 -10.51 31.48 -17.82
N GLU A 405 -10.51 30.95 -16.59
CA GLU A 405 -9.70 31.48 -15.47
C GLU A 405 -8.46 30.61 -15.18
N LEU A 406 -8.25 29.54 -15.96
CA LEU A 406 -7.23 28.52 -15.73
C LEU A 406 -6.12 28.44 -16.78
N GLU A 407 -6.06 29.36 -17.75
CA GLU A 407 -4.75 29.80 -18.21
C GLU A 407 -4.20 30.74 -17.14
N ARG A 408 -3.36 30.22 -16.24
CA ARG A 408 -2.29 31.09 -15.73
C ARG A 408 -1.52 31.52 -16.97
N VAL A 409 -1.84 32.68 -17.53
CA VAL A 409 -0.92 33.41 -18.40
C VAL A 409 0.39 33.39 -17.64
N PRO A 410 1.43 32.69 -18.13
CA PRO A 410 2.67 32.60 -17.38
C PRO A 410 3.08 34.05 -17.12
N GLY A 411 3.49 34.35 -15.88
CA GLY A 411 3.97 35.70 -15.58
C GLY A 411 5.03 36.08 -16.61
N GLN A 412 5.17 37.36 -16.89
CA GLN A 412 6.06 37.81 -17.98
C GLN A 412 7.50 37.24 -17.85
N ALA A 413 7.96 36.93 -16.62
CA ALA A 413 9.23 36.25 -16.38
C ALA A 413 9.23 34.75 -16.73
N GLU A 414 8.10 34.05 -16.57
CA GLU A 414 7.91 32.66 -16.96
C GLU A 414 7.86 32.49 -18.48
N LEU A 415 7.19 33.41 -19.20
CA LEU A 415 7.20 33.42 -20.67
C LEU A 415 8.62 33.64 -21.21
N ILE A 416 9.30 34.68 -20.72
CA ILE A 416 10.69 34.97 -21.10
C ILE A 416 11.62 33.78 -20.81
N PHE A 417 11.42 33.09 -19.68
CA PHE A 417 12.22 31.91 -19.36
C PHE A 417 11.98 30.76 -20.34
N ALA A 418 10.73 30.48 -20.70
CA ALA A 418 10.39 29.45 -21.68
C ALA A 418 10.96 29.77 -23.07
N ASP A 419 10.83 31.03 -23.52
CA ASP A 419 11.37 31.49 -24.80
C ASP A 419 12.90 31.35 -24.85
N ILE A 420 13.60 31.67 -23.75
CA ILE A 420 15.06 31.50 -23.65
C ILE A 420 15.44 30.01 -23.70
N LEU A 421 14.71 29.14 -23.02
CA LEU A 421 14.98 27.70 -23.05
C LEU A 421 14.82 27.13 -24.46
N GLU A 422 13.73 27.46 -25.15
CA GLU A 422 13.45 26.99 -26.52
C GLU A 422 14.53 27.49 -27.49
N TYR A 423 14.95 28.75 -27.36
CA TYR A 423 16.01 29.32 -28.17
C TYR A 423 17.36 28.63 -27.95
N LEU A 424 17.75 28.40 -26.69
CA LEU A 424 19.00 27.70 -26.37
C LEU A 424 18.96 26.24 -26.84
N GLN A 425 17.81 25.57 -26.72
CA GLN A 425 17.61 24.20 -27.20
C GLN A 425 17.74 24.10 -28.73
N SER A 426 17.30 25.13 -29.46
CA SER A 426 17.46 25.17 -30.93
C SER A 426 18.92 25.33 -31.38
N LEU A 427 19.83 25.73 -30.47
CA LEU A 427 21.24 26.02 -30.74
C LEU A 427 22.16 25.41 -29.66
N PRO A 428 22.20 24.07 -29.49
CA PRO A 428 22.77 23.43 -28.31
C PRO A 428 24.29 23.57 -28.17
N ALA A 429 25.00 23.76 -29.29
CA ALA A 429 26.45 23.95 -29.30
C ALA A 429 26.90 25.41 -29.11
N GLN A 430 25.98 26.38 -28.95
CA GLN A 430 26.31 27.81 -28.88
C GLN A 430 26.18 28.38 -27.46
N GLU A 431 27.20 29.15 -27.05
CA GLU A 431 27.17 29.93 -25.81
C GLU A 431 26.64 31.35 -26.09
N PHE A 432 25.67 31.80 -25.29
CA PHE A 432 25.14 33.16 -25.39
C PHE A 432 25.33 33.95 -24.11
N ARG A 433 25.57 35.26 -24.24
CA ARG A 433 25.52 36.21 -23.12
C ARG A 433 24.07 36.61 -22.84
N LYS A 434 23.81 37.05 -21.61
CA LYS A 434 22.51 37.62 -21.20
C LYS A 434 21.98 38.67 -22.18
N ASN A 435 22.82 39.62 -22.60
CA ASN A 435 22.40 40.69 -23.51
C ASN A 435 22.15 40.21 -24.94
N GLU A 436 22.83 39.15 -25.38
CA GLU A 436 22.63 38.54 -26.69
C GLU A 436 21.29 37.81 -26.74
N LEU A 437 20.94 37.07 -25.68
CA LEU A 437 19.62 36.43 -25.54
C LEU A 437 18.48 37.45 -25.49
N ILE A 438 18.65 38.54 -24.73
CA ILE A 438 17.68 39.64 -24.66
C ILE A 438 17.45 40.25 -26.05
N SER A 439 18.52 40.44 -26.83
CA SER A 439 18.45 41.04 -28.15
C SER A 439 17.88 40.09 -29.20
N ALA A 440 18.31 38.83 -29.20
CA ALA A 440 17.88 37.80 -30.15
C ALA A 440 16.38 37.51 -30.05
N LEU A 441 15.85 37.50 -28.82
CA LEU A 441 14.43 37.24 -28.54
C LEU A 441 13.60 38.53 -28.45
N GLN A 442 14.20 39.70 -28.71
CA GLN A 442 13.54 41.01 -28.62
C GLN A 442 12.78 41.22 -27.30
N ILE A 443 13.37 40.78 -26.18
CA ILE A 443 12.70 40.80 -24.87
C ILE A 443 12.54 42.25 -24.39
N ASN A 444 11.30 42.75 -24.44
CA ASN A 444 10.95 44.09 -23.96
C ASN A 444 10.22 44.00 -22.62
N SER A 445 10.97 44.05 -21.52
CA SER A 445 10.45 43.88 -20.15
C SER A 445 11.29 44.60 -19.10
N SER A 446 10.73 44.80 -17.90
CA SER A 446 11.45 45.48 -16.81
C SER A 446 12.71 44.70 -16.39
N ALA A 447 13.76 45.42 -15.94
CA ALA A 447 14.99 44.80 -15.46
C ALA A 447 14.73 43.73 -14.37
N ARG A 448 13.78 44.00 -13.46
CA ARG A 448 13.37 43.07 -12.39
C ARG A 448 12.74 41.78 -12.93
N THR A 449 11.96 41.86 -14.02
CA THR A 449 11.33 40.71 -14.68
C THR A 449 12.39 39.85 -15.38
N ILE A 450 13.32 40.49 -16.08
CA ILE A 450 14.43 39.84 -16.78
C ILE A 450 15.35 39.14 -15.76
N ASP A 451 15.72 39.81 -14.67
CA ASP A 451 16.56 39.21 -13.62
C ASP A 451 15.92 37.98 -12.99
N ARG A 452 14.59 37.98 -12.82
CA ARG A 452 13.85 36.82 -12.31
C ARG A 452 13.88 35.63 -13.28
N ALA A 453 13.77 35.88 -14.59
CA ALA A 453 13.88 34.83 -15.61
C ALA A 453 15.29 34.22 -15.64
N PHE A 454 16.34 35.06 -15.64
CA PHE A 454 17.73 34.60 -15.61
C PHE A 454 18.12 33.92 -14.28
N SER A 455 17.50 34.32 -13.17
CA SER A 455 17.69 33.60 -11.89
C SER A 455 17.13 32.17 -11.93
N LYS A 456 16.09 31.90 -12.72
CA LYS A 456 15.60 30.54 -12.94
C LYS A 456 16.53 29.77 -13.87
N LEU A 457 16.99 30.42 -14.94
CA LEU A 457 17.95 29.86 -15.89
C LEU A 457 19.25 29.42 -15.21
N ASN A 458 19.72 30.16 -14.22
CA ASN A 458 20.90 29.81 -13.41
C ASN A 458 20.75 28.51 -12.59
N ASN A 459 19.52 28.08 -12.33
CA ASN A 459 19.21 26.90 -11.52
C ASN A 459 18.62 25.75 -12.36
N ASP A 460 18.52 25.90 -13.68
CA ASP A 460 17.96 24.87 -14.55
C ASP A 460 19.04 23.83 -14.90
N PRO A 461 18.82 22.53 -14.62
CA PRO A 461 19.83 21.49 -14.83
C PRO A 461 20.14 21.22 -16.30
N ARG A 462 19.35 21.76 -17.24
CA ARG A 462 19.58 21.65 -18.69
C ARG A 462 20.48 22.75 -19.24
N ILE A 463 20.81 23.75 -18.42
CA ILE A 463 21.57 24.93 -18.85
C ILE A 463 22.92 24.97 -18.14
N ARG A 464 23.99 24.86 -18.92
CA ARG A 464 25.35 25.08 -18.46
C ARG A 464 25.62 26.57 -18.35
N VAL A 465 25.83 27.05 -17.12
CA VAL A 465 26.20 28.45 -16.86
C VAL A 465 27.70 28.55 -16.62
N THR A 466 28.40 29.26 -17.50
CA THR A 466 29.85 29.46 -17.39
C THR A 466 30.18 30.92 -17.07
N LYS A 467 30.94 31.16 -16.00
CA LYS A 467 31.39 32.51 -15.64
C LYS A 467 32.65 32.87 -16.44
N ARG A 468 32.55 33.85 -17.35
CA ARG A 468 33.69 34.37 -18.12
C ARG A 468 33.97 35.83 -17.73
N GLY A 469 34.90 36.02 -16.80
CA GLY A 469 35.26 37.35 -16.29
C GLY A 469 34.11 38.01 -15.51
N SER A 470 33.60 39.14 -16.02
CA SER A 470 32.52 39.92 -15.39
C SER A 470 31.10 39.51 -15.82
N PHE A 471 30.94 38.49 -16.67
CA PHE A 471 29.63 38.05 -17.17
C PHE A 471 29.47 36.53 -17.18
N ASN A 472 28.22 36.07 -17.26
CA ASN A 472 27.87 34.66 -17.43
C ASN A 472 27.49 34.39 -18.90
N THR A 473 27.89 33.22 -19.40
CA THR A 473 27.37 32.64 -20.64
C THR A 473 26.46 31.46 -20.32
N TYR A 474 25.46 31.25 -21.19
CA TYR A 474 24.43 30.23 -21.06
C TYR A 474 24.46 29.36 -22.31
N GLN A 475 24.47 28.04 -22.11
CA GLN A 475 24.47 27.05 -23.17
C GLN A 475 23.54 25.90 -22.81
N TRP A 476 22.81 25.37 -23.78
CA TRP A 476 22.03 24.16 -23.60
C TRP A 476 22.93 22.93 -23.49
N GLU A 477 22.65 22.07 -22.54
CA GLU A 477 23.39 20.82 -22.31
C GLU A 477 22.52 19.65 -22.83
N GLU A 478 22.94 19.03 -23.93
CA GLU A 478 22.35 17.78 -24.41
C GLU A 478 22.72 16.66 -23.43
N ASP A 479 21.70 16.03 -22.84
CA ASP A 479 21.77 14.90 -21.91
C ASP A 479 22.54 15.14 -20.60
N THR A 480 21.81 15.48 -19.55
CA THR A 480 22.16 14.92 -18.23
C THR A 480 21.90 13.41 -18.31
N PRO A 481 22.87 12.53 -17.97
CA PRO A 481 22.65 11.10 -17.99
C PRO A 481 21.42 10.78 -17.14
N ALA A 482 20.55 9.92 -17.65
CA ALA A 482 19.57 9.23 -16.82
C ALA A 482 20.30 8.74 -15.57
N MET A 483 19.84 9.14 -14.38
CA MET A 483 20.38 8.60 -13.14
C MET A 483 20.39 7.07 -13.29
N PRO A 484 21.51 6.39 -12.98
CA PRO A 484 21.49 4.94 -12.94
C PRO A 484 20.40 4.56 -11.93
N PHE A 485 19.44 3.77 -12.40
CA PHE A 485 18.47 3.09 -11.56
C PHE A 485 19.20 2.47 -10.37
N PRO A 486 18.85 2.81 -9.11
CA PRO A 486 18.96 1.87 -8.02
C PRO A 486 17.83 0.83 -8.09
#